data_AF-A0A7X0E9R7-F1
#
_entry.id   AF-A0A7X0E9R7-F1
#
_cell.length_a   1.000
_cell.length_b   1.000
_cell.length_c   1.000
_cell.angle_alpha   90.00
_cell.angle_beta   90.00
_cell.angle_gamma   90.00
#
_symmetry.space_group_name_H-M   'P 1'
#
loop_
_entity.id
_entity.type
_entity.pdbx_description
1 polymer ?
#
loop_
_entity_poly.entity_id
_entity_poly.type
_entity_poly.pdbx_seq_one_letter_code
_entity_poly.pdbx_strand_id
1 'polypeptide(L)'
;MSLYRPLTLAAAIALLGGCVTVPQPLQGTYTNVTTASAQQGGAGGTHVRWGGEIIKTEPGQQGTCFYVLSRPLDSEARPIRGSEGENQGRFVACHTGFYDPEVFTRGRELTVTGTLHGTVSQKVGDFDYAYPRVEANVVYLWPKRVANYGYPGYYDPYWGGPWGPGYYGGYWGGGWGGYGWGGPRVIVVQPVHR
;
A
#
# COMPACT_ATOMS: atom_id res chain seq x y z
N MET A 1 19.46 38.09 26.95
CA MET A 1 18.87 36.74 26.78
C MET A 1 19.11 36.31 25.34
N SER A 2 19.87 35.24 25.12
CA SER A 2 20.42 34.88 23.80
C SER A 2 19.31 34.45 22.82
N LEU A 3 18.97 35.34 21.88
CA LEU A 3 17.99 35.12 20.81
C LEU A 3 18.41 34.04 19.79
N TYR A 4 19.66 33.55 19.88
CA TYR A 4 20.21 32.53 18.97
C TYR A 4 19.76 31.10 19.31
N ARG A 5 19.34 30.84 20.56
CA ARG A 5 18.81 29.53 21.01
C ARG A 5 17.45 29.14 20.40
N PRO A 6 16.44 30.03 20.30
CA PRO A 6 15.18 29.67 19.64
C PRO A 6 15.35 29.52 18.11
N LEU A 7 16.24 30.28 17.49
CA LEU A 7 16.54 30.20 16.05
C LEU A 7 17.19 28.87 15.64
N THR A 8 18.10 28.35 16.48
CA THR A 8 18.74 27.04 16.26
C THR A 8 17.77 25.88 16.48
N LEU A 9 16.86 25.98 17.45
CA LEU A 9 15.79 24.98 17.64
C LEU A 9 14.80 24.98 16.46
N ALA A 10 14.41 26.15 15.96
CA ALA A 10 13.49 26.26 14.81
C ALA A 10 14.08 25.67 13.52
N ALA A 11 15.38 25.93 13.27
CA ALA A 11 16.10 25.36 12.14
C ALA A 11 16.24 23.82 12.24
N ALA A 12 16.45 23.28 13.45
CA ALA A 12 16.52 21.85 13.69
C ALA A 12 15.17 21.13 13.48
N ILE A 13 14.05 21.78 13.85
CA ILE A 13 12.69 21.24 13.62
C ILE A 13 12.32 21.27 12.14
N ALA A 14 12.74 22.30 11.39
CA ALA A 14 12.49 22.40 9.96
C ALA A 14 13.19 21.29 9.14
N LEU A 15 14.29 20.73 9.64
CA LEU A 15 15.05 19.66 8.99
C LEU A 15 14.49 18.25 9.25
N LEU A 16 13.49 18.10 10.14
CA LEU A 16 12.87 16.81 10.48
C LEU A 16 11.61 16.51 9.64
N GLY A 17 11.30 17.35 8.64
CA GLY A 17 10.21 17.11 7.70
C GLY A 17 10.54 15.96 6.73
N GLY A 18 10.52 14.73 7.20
CA GLY A 18 10.43 13.57 6.32
C GLY A 18 9.10 13.61 5.59
N CYS A 19 9.10 14.08 4.34
CA CYS A 19 7.90 14.10 3.52
C CYS A 19 7.47 12.66 3.23
N VAL A 20 6.54 12.12 4.01
CA VAL A 20 5.72 10.97 3.63
C VAL A 20 5.01 11.36 2.34
N THR A 21 5.50 10.86 1.21
CA THR A 21 5.08 11.29 -0.11
C THR A 21 4.35 10.15 -0.81
N VAL A 22 3.08 10.40 -1.14
CA VAL A 22 2.30 9.52 -2.02
C VAL A 22 3.06 9.35 -3.34
N PRO A 23 3.21 8.11 -3.86
CA PRO A 23 3.87 7.89 -5.15
C PRO A 23 3.27 8.76 -6.25
N GLN A 24 4.12 9.35 -7.10
CA GLN A 24 3.69 10.26 -8.18
C GLN A 24 2.48 9.74 -9.00
N PRO A 25 2.37 8.44 -9.35
CA PRO A 25 1.23 7.94 -10.12
C PRO A 25 -0.11 7.92 -9.37
N LEU A 26 -0.07 8.03 -8.03
CA LEU A 26 -1.24 7.99 -7.14
C LEU A 26 -1.61 9.38 -6.60
N GLN A 27 -0.84 10.41 -6.94
CA GLN A 27 -1.13 11.80 -6.58
C GLN A 27 -2.34 12.31 -7.39
N GLY A 28 -3.04 13.30 -6.85
CA GLY A 28 -4.24 13.87 -7.47
C GLY A 28 -5.37 14.09 -6.47
N THR A 29 -6.46 14.66 -6.98
CA THR A 29 -7.69 14.90 -6.20
C THR A 29 -8.70 13.80 -6.52
N TYR A 30 -9.17 13.11 -5.48
CA TYR A 30 -10.09 11.99 -5.59
C TYR A 30 -11.29 12.21 -4.68
N THR A 31 -12.46 11.81 -5.13
CA THR A 31 -13.67 11.87 -4.31
C THR A 31 -13.63 10.76 -3.26
N ASN A 32 -13.90 11.11 -2.00
CA ASN A 32 -13.98 10.13 -0.93
C ASN A 32 -15.33 9.40 -0.96
N VAL A 33 -15.42 8.36 -1.79
CA VAL A 33 -16.57 7.47 -1.93
C VAL A 33 -16.20 6.11 -1.37
N THR A 34 -17.05 5.53 -0.53
CA THR A 34 -16.84 4.19 0.00
C THR A 34 -17.29 3.13 -1.00
N THR A 35 -16.65 1.97 -0.99
CA THR A 35 -17.05 0.83 -1.83
C THR A 35 -18.46 0.34 -1.50
N ALA A 36 -18.90 0.47 -0.24
CA ALA A 36 -20.25 0.12 0.19
C ALA A 36 -21.33 1.04 -0.41
N SER A 37 -21.09 2.35 -0.50
CA SER A 37 -22.06 3.27 -1.13
C SER A 37 -22.10 3.10 -2.65
N ALA A 38 -20.94 2.87 -3.26
CA ALA A 38 -20.83 2.56 -4.68
C ALA A 38 -21.54 1.24 -5.06
N GLN A 39 -21.54 0.25 -4.16
CA GLN A 39 -22.24 -1.02 -4.36
C GLN A 39 -23.75 -0.83 -4.46
N GLN A 40 -24.31 0.18 -3.82
CA GLN A 40 -25.73 0.53 -3.90
C GLN A 40 -26.09 1.32 -5.18
N GLY A 41 -25.14 1.50 -6.11
CA GLY A 41 -25.35 2.21 -7.38
C GLY A 41 -25.08 3.72 -7.31
N GLY A 42 -24.52 4.22 -6.21
CA GLY A 42 -24.16 5.63 -6.07
C GLY A 42 -22.84 6.00 -6.75
N ALA A 43 -22.67 7.30 -7.04
CA ALA A 43 -21.40 7.94 -7.40
C ALA A 43 -20.74 7.53 -8.74
N GLY A 44 -21.51 7.01 -9.71
CA GLY A 44 -21.01 6.79 -11.07
C GLY A 44 -20.40 8.06 -11.69
N GLY A 45 -19.31 7.90 -12.45
CA GLY A 45 -18.56 9.01 -13.06
C GLY A 45 -17.59 9.72 -12.12
N THR A 46 -17.54 9.38 -10.83
CA THR A 46 -16.58 9.98 -9.89
C THR A 46 -15.19 9.39 -10.05
N HIS A 47 -14.18 10.23 -9.83
CA HIS A 47 -12.79 9.81 -9.81
C HIS A 47 -12.41 9.33 -8.41
N VAL A 48 -11.97 8.09 -8.30
CA VAL A 48 -11.71 7.42 -7.02
C VAL A 48 -10.28 6.93 -6.94
N ARG A 49 -9.77 6.85 -5.71
CA ARG A 49 -8.51 6.17 -5.37
C ARG A 49 -8.81 5.11 -4.33
N TRP A 50 -8.84 3.86 -4.77
CA TRP A 50 -9.13 2.71 -3.93
C TRP A 50 -7.96 1.74 -3.95
N GLY A 51 -7.83 0.93 -2.92
CA GLY A 51 -6.81 -0.10 -2.89
C GLY A 51 -7.19 -1.21 -1.94
N GLY A 52 -6.36 -2.22 -1.93
CA GLY A 52 -6.63 -3.41 -1.16
C GLY A 52 -5.76 -4.57 -1.57
N GLU A 53 -6.26 -5.76 -1.27
CA GLU A 53 -5.59 -7.03 -1.55
C GLU A 53 -6.25 -7.72 -2.74
N ILE A 54 -5.44 -8.20 -3.68
CA ILE A 54 -5.92 -8.95 -4.84
C ILE A 54 -6.54 -10.28 -4.38
N ILE A 55 -7.79 -10.51 -4.77
CA ILE A 55 -8.50 -11.78 -4.59
C ILE A 55 -8.31 -12.67 -5.83
N LYS A 56 -8.42 -12.05 -7.02
CA LYS A 56 -8.33 -12.70 -8.32
C LYS A 56 -7.89 -11.68 -9.38
N THR A 57 -7.06 -12.11 -10.31
CA THR A 57 -6.71 -11.37 -11.52
C THR A 57 -7.21 -12.15 -12.73
N GLU A 58 -7.95 -11.48 -13.61
CA GLU A 58 -8.62 -12.10 -14.74
C GLU A 58 -8.33 -11.31 -16.03
N PRO A 59 -7.36 -11.76 -16.83
CA PRO A 59 -7.14 -11.23 -18.17
C PRO A 59 -8.32 -11.61 -19.07
N GLY A 60 -8.88 -10.63 -19.76
CA GLY A 60 -9.92 -10.78 -20.78
C GLY A 60 -9.47 -10.26 -22.14
N GLN A 61 -10.38 -10.28 -23.11
CA GLN A 61 -10.06 -9.84 -24.49
C GLN A 61 -9.77 -8.34 -24.59
N GLN A 62 -10.41 -7.51 -23.77
CA GLN A 62 -10.33 -6.05 -23.85
C GLN A 62 -9.40 -5.42 -22.79
N GLY A 63 -8.97 -6.21 -21.81
CA GLY A 63 -8.22 -5.71 -20.67
C GLY A 63 -8.12 -6.74 -19.56
N THR A 64 -7.47 -6.36 -18.46
CA THR A 64 -7.34 -7.21 -17.28
C THR A 64 -8.13 -6.61 -16.13
N CYS A 65 -8.93 -7.44 -15.48
CA CYS A 65 -9.73 -7.05 -14.33
C CYS A 65 -9.15 -7.66 -13.05
N PHE A 66 -9.02 -6.81 -12.03
CA PHE A 66 -8.55 -7.16 -10.70
C PHE A 66 -9.74 -7.14 -9.76
N TYR A 67 -10.05 -8.28 -9.16
CA TYR A 67 -10.99 -8.37 -8.06
C TYR A 67 -10.25 -8.13 -6.76
N VAL A 68 -10.64 -7.10 -6.02
CA VAL A 68 -9.88 -6.58 -4.89
C VAL A 68 -10.75 -6.56 -3.63
N LEU A 69 -10.16 -7.00 -2.52
CA LEU A 69 -10.71 -6.81 -1.19
C LEU A 69 -10.34 -5.41 -0.72
N SER A 70 -11.33 -4.53 -0.64
CA SER A 70 -11.13 -3.11 -0.35
C SER A 70 -10.60 -2.89 1.07
N ARG A 71 -9.60 -2.02 1.20
CA ARG A 71 -9.02 -1.62 2.48
C ARG A 71 -8.85 -0.11 2.53
N PRO A 72 -8.93 0.51 3.73
CA PRO A 72 -8.50 1.89 3.89
C PRO A 72 -7.03 2.04 3.49
N LEU A 73 -6.71 3.22 2.95
CA LEU A 73 -5.37 3.58 2.54
C LEU A 73 -4.69 4.41 3.64
N ASP A 74 -3.39 4.22 3.81
CA ASP A 74 -2.56 5.07 4.66
C ASP A 74 -2.19 6.40 3.96
N SER A 75 -1.36 7.19 4.63
CA SER A 75 -0.87 8.48 4.11
C SER A 75 -0.04 8.36 2.83
N GLU A 76 0.48 7.18 2.48
CA GLU A 76 1.21 6.89 1.24
C GLU A 76 0.28 6.37 0.13
N ALA A 77 -1.03 6.32 0.40
CA ALA A 77 -2.03 5.67 -0.42
C ALA A 77 -1.82 4.15 -0.56
N ARG A 78 -1.12 3.52 0.39
CA ARG A 78 -0.95 2.07 0.45
C ARG A 78 -2.05 1.42 1.31
N PRO A 79 -2.56 0.23 0.94
CA PRO A 79 -3.56 -0.46 1.76
C PRO A 79 -3.04 -0.81 3.16
N ILE A 80 -3.80 -0.45 4.19
CA ILE A 80 -3.54 -0.83 5.58
C ILE A 80 -3.84 -2.32 5.76
N ARG A 81 -2.92 -3.06 6.41
CA ARG A 81 -3.01 -4.52 6.59
C ARG A 81 -3.45 -4.85 8.03
N GLY A 82 -4.01 -6.05 8.23
CA GLY A 82 -4.31 -6.60 9.55
C GLY A 82 -5.65 -6.14 10.12
N SER A 83 -5.83 -6.30 11.44
CA SER A 83 -7.03 -5.91 12.19
C SER A 83 -7.29 -4.39 12.19
N GLU A 84 -6.27 -3.60 11.88
CA GLU A 84 -6.36 -2.14 11.77
C GLU A 84 -7.02 -1.67 10.45
N GLY A 85 -6.98 -2.51 9.41
CA GLY A 85 -7.63 -2.22 8.13
C GLY A 85 -8.99 -2.89 8.04
N GLU A 86 -10.06 -2.24 8.47
CA GLU A 86 -11.42 -2.76 8.27
C GLU A 86 -11.66 -3.09 6.79
N ASN A 87 -12.27 -4.25 6.52
CA ASN A 87 -12.65 -4.61 5.16
C ASN A 87 -13.81 -3.73 4.72
N GLN A 88 -13.60 -2.92 3.68
CA GLN A 88 -14.60 -1.98 3.17
C GLN A 88 -15.53 -2.60 2.11
N GLY A 89 -15.42 -3.91 1.87
CA GLY A 89 -16.16 -4.65 0.86
C GLY A 89 -15.25 -5.09 -0.29
N ARG A 90 -15.82 -5.25 -1.49
CA ARG A 90 -15.06 -5.66 -2.66
C ARG A 90 -15.34 -4.73 -3.82
N PHE A 91 -14.37 -4.58 -4.71
CA PHE A 91 -14.55 -3.88 -5.98
C PHE A 91 -13.80 -4.62 -7.08
N VAL A 92 -14.15 -4.30 -8.33
CA VAL A 92 -13.42 -4.76 -9.50
C VAL A 92 -12.79 -3.54 -10.17
N ALA A 93 -11.50 -3.61 -10.47
CA ALA A 93 -10.80 -2.59 -11.24
C ALA A 93 -10.37 -3.19 -12.57
N CYS A 94 -10.84 -2.65 -13.68
CA CYS A 94 -10.47 -3.10 -15.01
C CYS A 94 -9.56 -2.06 -15.65
N HIS A 95 -8.45 -2.51 -16.24
CA HIS A 95 -7.56 -1.66 -17.02
C HIS A 95 -7.40 -2.27 -18.41
N THR A 96 -7.31 -1.41 -19.43
CA THR A 96 -7.07 -1.86 -20.81
C THR A 96 -5.70 -2.50 -20.96
N GLY A 97 -5.60 -3.57 -21.76
CA GLY A 97 -4.36 -4.32 -21.95
C GLY A 97 -4.13 -5.47 -20.97
N PHE A 98 -2.99 -6.13 -21.13
CA PHE A 98 -2.65 -7.39 -20.45
C PHE A 98 -1.80 -7.15 -19.21
N TYR A 99 -2.20 -7.79 -18.11
CA TYR A 99 -1.41 -7.91 -16.89
C TYR A 99 -1.23 -9.38 -16.54
N ASP A 100 0.01 -9.75 -16.22
CA ASP A 100 0.37 -11.13 -15.91
C ASP A 100 -0.21 -11.55 -14.54
N PRO A 101 -1.11 -12.56 -14.49
CA PRO A 101 -1.65 -13.08 -13.24
C PRO A 101 -0.59 -13.62 -12.27
N GLU A 102 0.57 -14.04 -12.76
CA GLU A 102 1.70 -14.52 -11.94
C GLU A 102 2.46 -13.38 -11.25
N VAL A 103 2.36 -12.17 -11.79
CA VAL A 103 2.87 -10.95 -11.15
C VAL A 103 1.83 -10.36 -10.21
N PHE A 104 0.58 -10.26 -10.68
CA PHE A 104 -0.58 -9.74 -9.95
C PHE A 104 -1.32 -10.88 -9.25
N THR A 105 -0.59 -11.64 -8.43
CA THR A 105 -1.12 -12.79 -7.71
C THR A 105 -2.01 -12.40 -6.55
N ARG A 106 -2.86 -13.34 -6.13
CA ARG A 106 -3.67 -13.24 -4.92
C ARG A 106 -2.78 -12.88 -3.72
N GLY A 107 -3.28 -12.01 -2.83
CA GLY A 107 -2.55 -11.58 -1.64
C GLY A 107 -1.63 -10.38 -1.85
N ARG A 108 -1.42 -9.95 -3.10
CA ARG A 108 -0.66 -8.73 -3.39
C ARG A 108 -1.49 -7.49 -3.07
N GLU A 109 -0.80 -6.47 -2.57
CA GLU A 109 -1.39 -5.16 -2.30
C GLU A 109 -1.31 -4.31 -3.58
N LEU A 110 -2.42 -3.69 -3.95
CA LEU A 110 -2.45 -2.71 -5.03
C LEU A 110 -3.27 -1.48 -4.65
N THR A 111 -2.97 -0.37 -5.31
CA THR A 111 -3.79 0.84 -5.31
C THR A 111 -4.13 1.17 -6.74
N VAL A 112 -5.39 1.49 -7.00
CA VAL A 112 -5.87 1.95 -8.30
C VAL A 112 -6.39 3.37 -8.20
N THR A 113 -6.23 4.10 -9.28
CA THR A 113 -6.96 5.35 -9.53
C THR A 113 -7.75 5.20 -10.81
N GLY A 114 -8.95 5.75 -10.84
CA GLY A 114 -9.85 5.52 -11.96
C GLY A 114 -11.20 6.15 -11.80
N THR A 115 -12.07 5.88 -12.77
CA THR A 115 -13.45 6.38 -12.78
C THR A 115 -14.40 5.27 -12.39
N LEU A 116 -15.30 5.54 -11.45
CA LEU A 116 -16.31 4.58 -11.03
C LEU A 116 -17.39 4.43 -12.13
N HIS A 117 -17.58 3.21 -12.60
CA HIS A 117 -18.50 2.84 -13.68
C HIS A 117 -19.50 1.77 -13.21
N GLY A 118 -20.48 2.21 -12.40
CA GLY A 118 -21.57 1.36 -11.93
C GLY A 118 -21.10 0.10 -11.19
N THR A 119 -21.86 -0.98 -11.34
CA THR A 119 -21.57 -2.28 -10.72
C THR A 119 -21.59 -3.43 -11.73
N VAL A 120 -20.84 -4.49 -11.45
CA VAL A 120 -20.84 -5.75 -12.18
C VAL A 120 -21.21 -6.86 -11.21
N SER A 121 -22.24 -7.63 -11.55
CA SER A 121 -22.61 -8.81 -10.78
C SER A 121 -21.64 -9.95 -11.06
N GLN A 122 -21.03 -10.52 -10.02
CA GLN A 122 -20.16 -11.68 -10.11
C GLN A 122 -20.39 -12.60 -8.92
N LYS A 123 -20.28 -13.91 -9.14
CA LYS A 123 -20.47 -14.90 -8.09
C LYS A 123 -19.32 -14.93 -7.09
N VAL A 124 -19.66 -14.97 -5.80
CA VAL A 124 -18.76 -15.22 -4.69
C VAL A 124 -19.26 -16.48 -3.97
N GLY A 125 -18.67 -17.62 -4.31
CA GLY A 125 -19.32 -18.91 -4.01
C GLY A 125 -20.65 -18.97 -4.74
N ASP A 126 -21.74 -19.22 -4.02
CA ASP A 126 -23.09 -19.30 -4.60
C ASP A 126 -23.83 -17.95 -4.61
N PHE A 127 -23.31 -16.92 -3.95
CA PHE A 127 -23.96 -15.62 -3.81
C PHE A 127 -23.59 -14.67 -4.96
N ASP A 128 -24.60 -14.01 -5.54
CA ASP A 128 -24.39 -12.94 -6.51
C ASP A 128 -23.98 -11.65 -5.78
N TYR A 129 -22.77 -11.17 -6.04
CA TYR A 129 -22.23 -9.97 -5.43
C TYR A 129 -22.10 -8.86 -6.48
N ALA A 130 -22.69 -7.69 -6.20
CA ALA A 130 -22.55 -6.50 -7.03
C ALA A 130 -21.20 -5.82 -6.73
N TYR A 131 -20.19 -6.06 -7.56
CA TYR A 131 -18.90 -5.39 -7.48
C TYR A 131 -19.00 -3.99 -8.06
N PRO A 132 -18.76 -2.91 -7.29
CA PRO A 132 -18.44 -1.61 -7.87
C PRO A 132 -17.29 -1.75 -8.86
N ARG A 133 -17.47 -1.22 -10.07
CA ARG A 133 -16.48 -1.33 -11.14
C ARG A 133 -15.75 -0.03 -11.32
N VAL A 134 -14.43 -0.05 -11.26
CA VAL A 134 -13.56 1.08 -11.55
C VAL A 134 -12.89 0.83 -12.91
N GLU A 135 -13.05 1.77 -13.83
CA GLU A 135 -12.21 1.86 -15.01
C GLU A 135 -10.90 2.50 -14.58
N ALA A 136 -9.89 1.66 -14.35
CA ALA A 136 -8.62 2.08 -13.81
C ALA A 136 -7.81 2.84 -14.87
N ASN A 137 -7.30 4.00 -14.48
CA ASN A 137 -6.30 4.74 -15.24
C ASN A 137 -4.89 4.37 -14.79
N VAL A 138 -4.68 4.16 -13.48
CA VAL A 138 -3.40 3.72 -12.93
C VAL A 138 -3.64 2.49 -12.07
N VAL A 139 -2.81 1.47 -12.29
CA VAL A 139 -2.70 0.31 -11.40
C VAL A 139 -1.30 0.31 -10.81
N TYR A 140 -1.23 0.51 -9.50
CA TYR A 140 0.01 0.55 -8.74
C TYR A 140 0.13 -0.70 -7.87
N LEU A 141 1.04 -1.59 -8.24
CA LEU A 141 1.32 -2.80 -7.48
C LEU A 141 2.40 -2.55 -6.44
N TRP A 142 2.07 -2.74 -5.17
CA TRP A 142 3.01 -2.51 -4.10
C TRP A 142 4.06 -3.63 -4.01
N PRO A 143 5.29 -3.27 -3.62
CA PRO A 143 6.29 -4.24 -3.20
C PRO A 143 5.76 -5.09 -2.06
N LYS A 144 6.13 -6.39 -2.04
CA LYS A 144 5.86 -7.24 -0.89
C LYS A 144 6.46 -6.60 0.37
N ARG A 145 5.67 -6.46 1.44
CA ARG A 145 6.20 -6.03 2.74
C ARG A 145 7.24 -7.07 3.17
N VAL A 146 8.44 -6.61 3.53
CA VAL A 146 9.42 -7.45 4.20
C VAL A 146 8.85 -7.80 5.58
N ALA A 147 8.72 -9.09 5.87
CA ALA A 147 8.40 -9.51 7.23
C ALA A 147 9.60 -9.12 8.08
N ASN A 148 9.45 -8.08 8.90
CA ASN A 148 10.43 -7.79 9.92
C ASN A 148 10.29 -8.90 10.95
N TYR A 149 10.98 -10.02 10.73
CA TYR A 149 11.23 -10.99 11.78
C TYR A 149 12.10 -10.26 12.80
N GLY A 150 11.44 -9.54 13.70
CA GLY A 150 12.05 -9.15 14.96
C GLY A 150 12.51 -10.46 15.57
N TYR A 151 13.82 -10.71 15.53
CA TYR A 151 14.42 -11.81 16.24
C TYR A 151 13.90 -11.66 17.68
N PRO A 152 13.21 -12.67 18.25
CA PRO A 152 12.80 -12.59 19.64
C PRO A 152 14.08 -12.27 20.40
N GLY A 153 14.13 -11.10 21.02
CA GLY A 153 15.34 -10.62 21.68
C GLY A 153 15.83 -11.75 22.56
N TYR A 154 17.02 -12.26 22.25
CA TYR A 154 17.64 -13.29 23.05
C TYR A 154 17.86 -12.63 24.41
N TYR A 155 16.95 -12.91 25.35
CA TYR A 155 17.14 -12.54 26.73
C TYR A 155 18.30 -13.39 27.21
N ASP A 156 19.51 -12.83 27.14
CA ASP A 156 20.70 -13.49 27.64
C ASP A 156 20.56 -13.59 29.17
N PRO A 157 20.41 -14.80 29.74
CA PRO A 157 20.18 -14.98 31.16
C PRO A 157 21.42 -14.66 32.02
N TYR A 158 22.57 -14.35 31.40
CA TYR A 158 23.85 -14.15 32.06
C TYR A 158 24.27 -12.66 32.15
N TRP A 159 23.52 -11.74 31.54
CA TRP A 159 23.76 -10.29 31.62
C TRP A 159 22.80 -9.55 32.56
N GLY A 160 22.18 -10.26 33.51
CA GLY A 160 21.29 -9.71 34.53
C GLY A 160 21.77 -9.95 35.96
N GLY A 161 22.99 -9.52 36.29
CA GLY A 161 23.54 -9.55 37.66
C GLY A 161 23.45 -8.17 38.35
N PRO A 162 23.18 -8.06 39.67
CA PRO A 162 22.85 -6.79 40.34
C PRO A 162 23.98 -5.77 40.50
N TRP A 163 25.19 -6.04 40.02
CA TRP A 163 26.37 -5.18 40.20
C TRP A 163 27.30 -5.30 38.97
N GLY A 164 27.27 -4.32 38.07
CA GLY A 164 28.12 -4.29 36.87
C GLY A 164 28.41 -2.85 36.43
N PRO A 165 29.67 -2.36 36.43
CA PRO A 165 30.01 -0.96 36.21
C PRO A 165 29.91 -0.58 34.73
N GLY A 166 29.44 0.64 34.46
CA GLY A 166 29.31 1.18 33.11
C GLY A 166 30.64 1.30 32.39
N TYR A 167 30.68 0.82 31.15
CA TYR A 167 31.70 1.18 30.16
C TYR A 167 31.02 1.25 28.79
N TYR A 168 30.71 2.48 28.37
CA TYR A 168 30.45 2.80 26.97
C TYR A 168 31.78 2.66 26.22
N GLY A 169 31.97 1.53 25.55
CA GLY A 169 33.14 1.22 24.73
C GLY A 169 32.70 0.49 23.47
N GLY A 170 32.87 1.15 22.32
CA GLY A 170 32.45 0.64 21.03
C GLY A 170 33.39 -0.40 20.41
N TYR A 171 32.97 -0.82 19.22
CA TYR A 171 33.71 -1.50 18.16
C TYR A 171 33.98 -3.01 18.32
N TRP A 172 33.33 -3.81 17.47
CA TRP A 172 33.89 -4.55 16.31
C TRP A 172 33.05 -5.79 16.04
N GLY A 173 32.58 -5.94 14.80
CA GLY A 173 31.88 -7.14 14.36
C GLY A 173 31.11 -6.96 13.06
N GLY A 174 31.79 -6.54 12.00
CA GLY A 174 31.21 -6.49 10.65
C GLY A 174 30.80 -7.88 10.19
N GLY A 175 29.53 -8.04 9.84
CA GLY A 175 28.99 -9.18 9.12
C GLY A 175 28.38 -8.71 7.82
N TRP A 176 29.18 -8.72 6.76
CA TRP A 176 28.74 -8.52 5.38
C TRP A 176 27.73 -9.61 5.02
N GLY A 177 26.50 -9.20 4.71
CA GLY A 177 25.39 -10.09 4.41
C GLY A 177 24.47 -9.53 3.32
N GLY A 178 24.94 -9.56 2.08
CA GLY A 178 24.08 -9.77 0.91
C GLY A 178 23.31 -8.57 0.38
N TYR A 179 24.01 -7.64 -0.27
CA TYR A 179 23.47 -6.86 -1.40
C TYR A 179 23.17 -7.83 -2.57
N GLY A 180 22.03 -8.51 -2.48
CA GLY A 180 21.41 -9.26 -3.57
C GLY A 180 20.40 -8.40 -4.29
N TRP A 181 20.86 -7.64 -5.27
CA TRP A 181 20.14 -7.14 -6.45
C TRP A 181 18.61 -7.28 -6.48
N GLY A 182 17.93 -6.14 -6.30
CA GLY A 182 16.52 -5.96 -6.63
C GLY A 182 15.62 -5.79 -5.42
N GLY A 183 15.62 -4.59 -4.82
CA GLY A 183 14.53 -4.19 -3.92
C GLY A 183 13.17 -4.47 -4.57
N PRO A 184 12.13 -4.80 -3.78
CA PRO A 184 10.87 -5.24 -4.34
C PRO A 184 10.32 -4.15 -5.28
N ARG A 185 10.18 -4.52 -6.56
CA ARG A 185 9.87 -3.56 -7.62
C ARG A 185 8.42 -3.13 -7.48
N VAL A 186 8.21 -1.82 -7.38
CA VAL A 186 6.92 -1.22 -7.66
C VAL A 186 6.65 -1.39 -9.15
N ILE A 187 5.46 -1.88 -9.50
CA ILE A 187 5.02 -1.93 -10.89
C ILE A 187 3.90 -0.91 -11.04
N VAL A 188 4.21 0.15 -11.79
CA VAL A 188 3.24 1.19 -12.16
C VAL A 188 2.95 1.00 -13.64
N VAL A 189 1.68 0.83 -13.97
CA VAL A 189 1.24 0.87 -15.36
C VAL A 189 0.28 2.05 -15.50
N GLN A 190 0.67 3.00 -16.36
CA GLN A 190 -0.08 4.21 -16.70
C GLN A 190 -0.75 4.02 -18.07
N PRO A 191 -1.81 4.77 -18.40
CA PRO A 191 -2.41 4.70 -19.71
C PRO A 191 -1.44 5.27 -20.74
N VAL A 192 -1.39 4.67 -21.93
CA VAL A 192 -0.67 5.23 -23.06
C VAL A 192 -1.42 6.49 -23.50
N HIS A 193 -0.88 7.67 -23.24
CA HIS A 193 -1.41 8.91 -23.81
C HIS A 193 -1.26 8.83 -25.34
N ARG A 194 -2.39 8.87 -26.07
CA ARG A 194 -2.43 9.14 -27.51
C ARG A 194 -2.61 10.63 -27.73
#